data_AF-A0A352MDS3-F1
#
_entry.id   AF-A0A352MDS3-F1
#
_cell.length_a   1.000
_cell.length_b   1.000
_cell.length_c   1.000
_cell.angle_alpha   90.00
_cell.angle_beta   90.00
_cell.angle_gamma   90.00
#
_symmetry.space_group_name_H-M   'P 1'
#
loop_
_entity.id
_entity.type
_entity.pdbx_description
1 polymer ?
#
loop_
_entity_poly.entity_id
_entity_poly.type
_entity_poly.pdbx_seq_one_letter_code
_entity_poly.pdbx_strand_id
1 'polypeptide(L)'
;MNSRERILTALDHREPDKVPFDLAGSTWTGITNGAYQNLLNHLGKNPEEPVWSDVVQQIVIPSEDILETLKVDTRGLFPLTSHNRDVYSKLTDSGDHWVYNDEWGFT
;
A
#
# COMPACT_ATOMS: atom_id res chain seq x y z
N MET A 1 -9.57 3.08 23.16
CA MET A 1 -9.86 4.15 22.19
C MET A 1 -10.08 3.51 20.83
N ASN A 2 -10.92 4.07 19.96
CA ASN A 2 -10.96 3.67 18.54
C ASN A 2 -9.78 4.30 17.76
N SER A 3 -9.58 3.88 16.50
CA SER A 3 -8.47 4.36 15.66
C SER A 3 -8.42 5.88 15.52
N ARG A 4 -9.57 6.52 15.32
CA ARG A 4 -9.68 7.99 15.19
C ARG A 4 -9.32 8.69 16.51
N GLU A 5 -9.88 8.23 17.62
CA GLU A 5 -9.59 8.77 18.96
C GLU A 5 -8.11 8.65 19.30
N ARG A 6 -7.48 7.52 18.98
CA ARG A 6 -6.05 7.26 19.19
C ARG A 6 -5.18 8.25 18.42
N ILE A 7 -5.45 8.44 17.14
CA ILE A 7 -4.72 9.41 16.30
C ILE A 7 -4.89 10.83 16.86
N LEU A 8 -6.12 11.26 17.14
CA LEU A 8 -6.38 12.61 17.65
C LEU A 8 -5.75 12.86 19.02
N THR A 9 -5.72 11.86 19.90
CA THR A 9 -5.08 11.96 21.22
C THR A 9 -3.56 12.15 21.07
N ALA A 10 -2.93 11.38 20.19
CA ALA A 10 -1.50 11.50 19.91
C ALA A 10 -1.14 12.85 19.27
N LEU A 11 -1.95 13.34 18.33
CA LEU A 11 -1.78 14.66 17.71
C LEU A 11 -1.94 15.81 18.71
N ASP A 12 -2.72 15.60 19.77
CA ASP A 12 -2.89 16.53 20.88
C ASP A 12 -1.79 16.38 21.96
N HIS A 13 -0.69 15.71 21.63
CA HIS A 13 0.46 15.47 22.51
C HIS A 13 0.10 14.80 23.85
N ARG A 14 -0.97 13.98 23.86
CA ARG A 14 -1.37 13.16 25.01
C ARG A 14 -1.09 11.69 24.73
N GLU A 15 -0.84 10.91 25.77
CA GLU A 15 -0.58 9.48 25.66
C GLU A 15 -1.87 8.71 25.28
N PRO A 16 -1.93 8.07 24.10
CA PRO A 16 -3.07 7.23 23.71
C PRO A 16 -2.96 5.81 24.30
N ASP A 17 -3.95 4.96 24.02
CA ASP A 17 -3.96 3.55 24.47
C ASP A 17 -2.89 2.65 23.80
N LYS A 18 -2.36 3.06 22.64
CA LYS A 18 -1.16 2.49 21.98
C LYS A 18 -0.63 3.49 20.94
N VAL A 19 0.60 3.29 20.46
CA VAL A 19 1.16 4.06 19.35
C VAL A 19 0.24 3.94 18.11
N PRO A 20 -0.19 5.06 17.50
CA PRO A 20 -0.95 5.02 16.24
C PRO A 20 -0.14 4.33 15.13
N PHE A 21 -0.80 3.49 14.35
CA PHE A 21 -0.14 2.69 13.31
C PHE A 21 -0.72 2.95 11.92
N ASP A 22 0.12 3.46 11.01
CA ASP A 22 -0.19 3.64 9.59
C ASP A 22 0.39 2.50 8.75
N LEU A 23 -0.44 1.94 7.86
CA LEU A 23 -0.03 1.07 6.76
C LEU A 23 -1.02 1.27 5.61
N ALA A 24 -0.51 1.73 4.48
CA ALA A 24 -1.28 2.14 3.30
C ALA A 24 -2.27 3.31 3.55
N GLY A 25 -1.96 4.22 4.47
CA GLY A 25 -2.70 5.50 4.61
C GLY A 25 -2.40 6.53 3.52
N SER A 26 -1.31 6.33 2.77
CA SER A 26 -0.95 7.09 1.58
C SER A 26 -0.48 6.16 0.47
N THR A 27 -0.26 6.70 -0.73
CA THR A 27 0.23 5.94 -1.89
C THR A 27 1.59 5.26 -1.65
N TRP A 28 2.39 5.78 -0.71
CA TRP A 28 3.76 5.33 -0.47
C TRP A 28 3.96 4.61 0.85
N THR A 29 2.99 4.70 1.78
CA THR A 29 3.09 4.07 3.10
C THR A 29 2.54 2.65 3.13
N GLY A 30 2.38 2.02 1.97
CA GLY A 30 2.02 0.61 1.85
C GLY A 30 3.18 -0.34 2.14
N ILE A 31 3.11 -1.54 1.57
CA ILE A 31 4.12 -2.59 1.71
C ILE A 31 4.49 -3.09 0.33
N THR A 32 5.76 -3.44 0.11
CA THR A 32 6.16 -4.03 -1.19
C THR A 32 5.49 -5.39 -1.40
N ASN A 33 5.06 -5.73 -2.61
CA ASN A 33 4.35 -6.98 -2.91
C ASN A 33 5.08 -8.22 -2.37
N GLY A 34 6.39 -8.33 -2.57
CA GLY A 34 7.16 -9.46 -2.04
C GLY A 34 7.09 -9.58 -0.51
N ALA A 35 7.21 -8.47 0.21
CA ALA A 35 7.06 -8.46 1.67
C ALA A 35 5.62 -8.77 2.10
N TYR A 36 4.62 -8.33 1.34
CA TYR A 36 3.21 -8.65 1.59
C TYR A 36 2.93 -10.14 1.45
N GLN A 37 3.38 -10.79 0.38
CA GLN A 37 3.22 -12.24 0.21
C GLN A 37 3.91 -13.03 1.33
N ASN A 38 5.10 -12.59 1.77
CA ASN A 38 5.80 -13.19 2.89
C ASN A 38 5.03 -13.02 4.22
N LEU A 39 4.39 -11.87 4.43
CA LEU A 39 3.52 -11.63 5.58
C LEU A 39 2.30 -12.56 5.55
N LEU A 40 1.63 -12.72 4.40
CA LEU A 40 0.49 -13.64 4.26
C LEU A 40 0.90 -15.07 4.63
N ASN A 41 2.02 -15.55 4.08
CA ASN A 41 2.57 -16.86 4.40
C ASN A 41 2.89 -17.01 5.90
N HIS A 42 3.50 -15.99 6.52
CA HIS A 42 3.79 -16.00 7.96
C HIS A 42 2.50 -16.08 8.82
N LEU A 43 1.42 -15.45 8.37
CA LEU A 43 0.11 -15.49 9.03
C LEU A 43 -0.71 -16.74 8.68
N GLY A 44 -0.17 -17.67 7.87
CA GLY A 44 -0.87 -18.89 7.42
C GLY A 44 -2.03 -18.60 6.47
N LYS A 45 -1.99 -17.48 5.74
CA LYS A 45 -2.98 -17.08 4.75
C LYS A 45 -2.51 -17.44 3.34
N ASN A 46 -3.48 -17.63 2.45
CA ASN A 46 -3.18 -17.86 1.03
C ASN A 46 -2.59 -16.58 0.40
N PRO A 47 -1.74 -16.72 -0.63
CA PRO A 47 -1.29 -15.57 -1.41
C PRO A 47 -2.49 -14.84 -2.03
N GLU A 48 -2.39 -13.53 -2.10
CA GLU A 48 -3.42 -12.66 -2.66
C GLU A 48 -2.90 -11.96 -3.91
N GLU A 49 -3.78 -11.72 -4.89
CA GLU A 49 -3.46 -10.86 -6.03
C GLU A 49 -3.23 -9.42 -5.56
N PRO A 50 -2.17 -8.75 -6.04
CA PRO A 50 -1.79 -7.44 -5.55
C PRO A 50 -2.79 -6.36 -5.98
N VAL A 51 -3.33 -5.64 -5.00
CA VAL A 51 -3.98 -4.34 -5.24
C VAL A 51 -2.89 -3.26 -5.20
N TRP A 52 -2.50 -2.77 -6.38
CA TRP A 52 -1.37 -1.85 -6.49
C TRP A 52 -1.70 -0.45 -5.98
N SER A 53 -0.84 0.06 -5.10
CA SER A 53 -0.78 1.48 -4.78
C SER A 53 0.15 2.22 -5.75
N ASP A 54 1.28 1.58 -6.06
CA ASP A 54 2.26 2.01 -7.07
C ASP A 54 2.95 0.76 -7.64
N VAL A 55 2.71 0.45 -8.92
CA VAL A 55 3.29 -0.72 -9.61
C VAL A 55 4.78 -0.53 -9.82
N VAL A 56 5.25 0.68 -10.13
CA VAL A 56 6.67 0.94 -10.43
C VAL A 56 7.53 0.68 -9.19
N GLN A 57 7.04 1.11 -8.03
CA GLN A 57 7.69 0.89 -6.73
C GLN A 57 7.33 -0.46 -6.10
N GLN A 58 6.49 -1.26 -6.77
CA GLN A 58 5.99 -2.55 -6.29
C GLN A 58 5.24 -2.45 -4.95
N ILE A 59 4.59 -1.33 -4.66
CA ILE A 59 3.84 -1.08 -3.42
C ILE A 59 2.39 -1.53 -3.59
N VAL A 60 1.92 -2.34 -2.65
CA VAL A 60 0.53 -2.83 -2.60
C VAL A 60 -0.22 -2.23 -1.41
N ILE A 61 -1.53 -2.17 -1.57
CA ILE A 61 -2.52 -1.94 -0.51
C ILE A 61 -2.91 -3.32 0.04
N PRO A 62 -2.59 -3.65 1.30
CA PRO A 62 -3.05 -4.89 1.93
C PRO A 62 -4.57 -5.00 1.90
N SER A 63 -5.10 -6.23 1.91
CA SER A 63 -6.53 -6.46 2.02
C SER A 63 -7.08 -5.95 3.36
N GLU A 64 -8.38 -5.62 3.39
CA GLU A 64 -9.03 -5.11 4.59
C GLU A 64 -8.88 -6.06 5.78
N ASP A 65 -8.97 -7.38 5.53
CA ASP A 65 -8.75 -8.42 6.54
C ASP A 65 -7.35 -8.35 7.17
N ILE A 66 -6.31 -8.06 6.37
CA ILE A 66 -4.95 -7.86 6.90
C ILE A 66 -4.85 -6.56 7.69
N LEU A 67 -5.40 -5.46 7.18
CA LEU A 67 -5.37 -4.16 7.87
C LEU A 67 -6.09 -4.23 9.23
N GLU A 68 -7.22 -4.94 9.30
CA GLU A 68 -7.96 -5.21 10.53
C GLU A 68 -7.18 -6.14 11.48
N THR A 69 -6.60 -7.23 10.95
CA THR A 69 -5.78 -8.18 11.73
C THR A 69 -4.61 -7.48 12.41
N LEU A 70 -3.94 -6.59 11.69
CA LEU A 70 -2.82 -5.79 12.18
C LEU A 70 -3.25 -4.56 13.00
N LYS A 71 -4.56 -4.28 13.09
CA LYS A 71 -5.14 -3.14 13.81
C LYS A 71 -4.56 -1.80 13.35
N VAL A 72 -4.44 -1.63 12.03
CA VAL A 72 -4.00 -0.41 11.36
C VAL A 72 -5.05 0.68 11.55
N ASP A 73 -4.61 1.89 11.90
CA ASP A 73 -5.47 2.99 12.34
C ASP A 73 -5.98 3.89 11.20
N THR A 74 -5.46 3.72 10.00
CA THR A 74 -5.69 4.56 8.83
C THR A 74 -6.21 3.75 7.63
N ARG A 75 -6.86 4.43 6.68
CA ARG A 75 -7.19 3.89 5.36
C ARG A 75 -6.86 4.97 4.32
N GLY A 76 -6.07 4.62 3.31
CA GLY A 76 -5.72 5.53 2.24
C GLY A 76 -6.92 5.81 1.32
N LEU A 77 -7.07 7.07 0.92
CA LEU A 77 -8.01 7.50 -0.10
C LEU A 77 -7.27 8.36 -1.11
N PHE A 78 -6.88 7.77 -2.23
CA PHE A 78 -6.13 8.43 -3.30
C PHE A 78 -6.66 8.01 -4.67
N PRO A 79 -6.54 8.88 -5.69
CA PRO A 79 -7.05 8.59 -7.03
C PRO A 79 -6.25 7.46 -7.71
N LEU A 80 -6.85 6.89 -8.75
CA LEU A 80 -6.09 6.13 -9.73
C LEU A 80 -5.15 7.08 -10.48
N THR A 81 -3.89 6.70 -10.61
CA THR A 81 -2.83 7.43 -11.29
C THR A 81 -2.22 6.54 -12.37
N SER A 82 -1.31 7.10 -13.17
CA SER A 82 -0.56 6.32 -14.15
C SER A 82 0.27 5.20 -13.54
N HIS A 83 0.65 5.26 -12.27
CA HIS A 83 1.46 4.22 -11.65
C HIS A 83 0.65 3.07 -11.04
N ASN A 84 -0.68 3.18 -10.95
CA ASN A 84 -1.53 2.12 -10.36
C ASN A 84 -2.65 1.64 -11.27
N ARG A 85 -2.75 2.21 -12.49
CA ARG A 85 -3.74 1.83 -13.49
C ARG A 85 -3.10 1.36 -14.78
N ASP A 86 -3.35 0.10 -15.13
CA ASP A 86 -3.01 -0.48 -16.43
C ASP A 86 -1.50 -0.36 -16.79
N VAL A 87 -0.61 -0.42 -15.79
CA VAL A 87 0.85 -0.25 -16.00
C VAL A 87 1.41 -1.39 -16.84
N TYR A 88 1.14 -2.63 -16.45
CA TYR A 88 1.67 -3.82 -17.13
C TYR A 88 1.22 -3.93 -18.60
N SER A 89 0.03 -3.43 -18.95
CA SER A 89 -0.47 -3.46 -20.33
C SER A 89 0.17 -2.39 -21.23
N LYS A 90 0.88 -1.41 -20.65
CA LYS A 90 1.60 -0.35 -21.36
C LYS A 90 3.10 -0.57 -21.44
N LEU A 91 3.61 -1.65 -20.84
CA LEU A 91 5.03 -1.96 -20.89
C LEU A 91 5.44 -2.32 -22.32
N THR A 92 6.55 -1.75 -22.75
CA THR A 92 7.22 -2.08 -24.01
C THR A 92 8.48 -2.87 -23.71
N ASP A 93 8.63 -4.04 -24.34
CA ASP A 93 9.84 -4.85 -24.22
C ASP A 93 10.99 -4.16 -24.98
N SER A 94 12.06 -3.80 -24.27
CA SER A 94 13.28 -3.23 -24.86
C SER A 94 14.47 -4.20 -24.77
N GLY A 95 14.22 -5.48 -24.48
CA GLY A 95 15.22 -6.53 -24.39
C GLY A 95 15.74 -6.75 -22.97
N ASP A 96 16.60 -5.86 -22.48
CA ASP A 96 17.20 -5.96 -21.13
C ASP A 96 16.33 -5.34 -20.02
N HIS A 97 15.32 -4.55 -20.39
CA HIS A 97 14.38 -3.94 -19.48
C HIS A 97 13.00 -3.72 -20.12
N TRP A 98 12.02 -3.48 -19.25
CA TRP A 98 10.70 -2.98 -19.65
C TRP A 98 10.71 -1.46 -19.63
N VAL A 99 10.12 -0.84 -20.65
CA VAL A 99 9.91 0.60 -20.71
C VAL A 99 8.45 0.90 -20.43
N TYR A 100 8.21 1.79 -19.47
CA TYR A 100 6.91 2.36 -19.19
C TYR A 100 6.94 3.84 -19.60
N ASN A 101 6.01 4.26 -20.46
CA ASN A 101 5.82 5.68 -20.75
C ASN A 101 4.58 6.17 -20.00
N ASP A 102 4.74 7.18 -19.17
CA ASP A 102 3.62 7.80 -18.47
C ASP A 102 2.79 8.70 -19.40
N GLU A 103 1.72 9.27 -18.88
CA GLU A 103 0.81 10.14 -19.63
C GLU A 103 1.42 11.49 -20.05
N TRP A 104 2.59 11.85 -19.50
CA TRP A 104 3.34 13.06 -19.79
C TRP A 104 4.52 12.82 -20.73
N GLY A 105 4.78 11.56 -21.08
CA GLY A 105 5.88 11.15 -21.95
C GLY A 105 7.21 10.97 -21.22
N PHE A 106 7.20 10.81 -19.89
CA PHE A 106 8.36 10.37 -19.14
C PHE A 106 8.50 8.85 -19.15
N THR A 107 9.74 8.40 -19.23
CA THR A 107 10.19 7.00 -19.18
C THR A 107 11.11 6.76 -17.99
#